data_AF-X5QVI3-F1
#
_entry.id   AF-X5QVI3-F1
#
_cell.length_a   1.000
_cell.length_b   1.000
_cell.length_c   1.000
_cell.angle_alpha   90.00
_cell.angle_beta   90.00
_cell.angle_gamma   90.00
#
_symmetry.space_group_name_H-M   'P 1'
#
loop_
_entity.id
_entity.type
_entity.pdbx_description
1 polymer ?
#
loop_
_entity_poly.entity_id
_entity_poly.type
_entity_poly.pdbx_seq_one_letter_code
_entity_poly.pdbx_strand_id
1 'polypeptide(L)'
;MSKFVLEKIVRQHAEMAAFLWSVYDRHLLHPEENAELDEVRIARLVERLEAHLDGLRVAREAGLRIAKERYDEFPEQGELFVLRMLSAAEPPRILDLDLDKVRTYLLSAPRP
;
A
#
# COMPACT_ATOMS: atom_id res chain seq x y z
N MET A 1 -1.19 9.54 -26.94
CA MET A 1 -2.32 8.59 -26.85
C MET A 1 -2.93 8.70 -25.45
N SER A 2 -4.23 8.99 -25.36
CA SER A 2 -4.96 8.83 -24.10
C SER A 2 -4.98 7.33 -23.76
N LYS A 3 -4.35 6.93 -22.65
CA LYS A 3 -4.42 5.54 -22.16
C LYS A 3 -5.77 5.40 -21.46
N PHE A 4 -6.63 4.54 -21.98
CA PHE A 4 -7.89 4.20 -21.31
C PHE A 4 -7.56 3.59 -19.94
N VAL A 5 -8.09 4.19 -18.87
CA VAL A 5 -7.91 3.70 -17.50
C VAL A 5 -9.09 2.79 -17.15
N LEU A 6 -8.79 1.56 -16.74
CA LEU A 6 -9.78 0.63 -16.21
C LEU A 6 -10.01 0.92 -14.72
N GLU A 7 -10.86 1.90 -14.41
CA GLU A 7 -11.12 2.41 -13.04
C GLU A 7 -11.27 1.28 -12.00
N LYS A 8 -12.10 0.26 -12.29
CA LYS A 8 -12.34 -0.87 -11.37
C LYS A 8 -11.08 -1.71 -11.11
N ILE A 9 -10.22 -1.88 -12.11
CA ILE A 9 -8.97 -2.62 -11.96
C ILE A 9 -7.97 -1.81 -11.14
N VAL A 10 -7.84 -0.51 -11.44
CA VAL A 10 -6.97 0.38 -10.67
C VAL A 10 -7.44 0.48 -9.21
N ARG A 11 -8.75 0.48 -8.96
CA ARG A 11 -9.32 0.40 -7.61
C ARG A 11 -8.92 -0.88 -6.89
N GLN A 12 -8.99 -2.03 -7.56
CA GLN A 12 -8.52 -3.30 -6.98
C GLN A 12 -7.03 -3.26 -6.63
N HIS A 13 -6.19 -2.57 -7.42
CA HIS A 13 -4.79 -2.37 -7.04
C HIS A 13 -4.65 -1.57 -5.74
N ALA A 14 -5.45 -0.52 -5.53
CA ALA A 14 -5.42 0.26 -4.29
C ALA A 14 -5.87 -0.58 -3.08
N GLU A 15 -7.00 -1.28 -3.21
CA GLU A 15 -7.55 -2.16 -2.17
C GLU A 15 -6.56 -3.28 -1.80
N MET A 16 -5.99 -3.96 -2.81
CA MET A 16 -5.04 -5.04 -2.58
C MET A 16 -3.71 -4.55 -2.00
N ALA A 17 -3.22 -3.38 -2.41
CA ALA A 17 -2.01 -2.80 -1.82
C ALA A 17 -2.24 -2.47 -0.33
N ALA A 18 -3.38 -1.86 0.02
CA ALA A 18 -3.72 -1.55 1.41
C ALA A 18 -3.82 -2.82 2.26
N PHE A 19 -4.52 -3.84 1.76
CA PHE A 19 -4.65 -5.13 2.43
C PHE A 19 -3.29 -5.82 2.65
N LEU A 20 -2.46 -5.91 1.60
CA LEU A 20 -1.15 -6.58 1.69
C LEU A 20 -0.21 -5.83 2.63
N TRP A 21 -0.24 -4.50 2.67
CA TRP A 21 0.47 -3.72 3.68
C TRP A 21 0.04 -4.12 5.09
N SER A 22 -1.27 -4.17 5.36
CA SER A 22 -1.79 -4.55 6.68
C SER A 22 -1.35 -5.95 7.10
N VAL A 23 -1.30 -6.91 6.17
CA VAL A 23 -0.79 -8.27 6.45
C VAL A 23 0.72 -8.24 6.74
N TYR A 24 1.49 -7.52 5.93
CA TYR A 24 2.94 -7.37 6.12
C TYR A 24 3.28 -6.75 7.47
N ASP A 25 2.69 -5.60 7.76
CA ASP A 25 2.96 -4.83 8.98
C ASP A 25 2.56 -5.61 10.23
N ARG A 26 1.39 -6.25 10.20
CA ARG A 26 0.91 -7.09 11.30
C ARG A 26 1.85 -8.26 11.55
N HIS A 27 2.30 -8.95 10.51
CA HIS A 27 3.21 -10.08 10.68
C HIS A 27 4.56 -9.66 11.28
N LEU A 28 5.08 -8.48 10.91
CA LEU A 28 6.31 -7.97 11.50
C LEU A 28 6.16 -7.59 12.98
N LEU A 29 4.96 -7.20 13.42
CA LEU A 29 4.66 -6.91 14.82
C LEU A 29 4.34 -8.17 15.64
N HIS A 30 3.77 -9.18 14.99
CA HIS A 30 3.23 -10.40 15.62
C HIS A 30 3.59 -11.66 14.82
N PRO A 31 4.89 -12.00 14.66
CA PRO A 31 5.32 -13.12 13.84
C PRO A 31 4.77 -14.47 14.34
N GLU A 32 4.46 -14.58 15.63
CA GLU A 32 3.89 -15.77 16.27
C GLU A 32 2.45 -16.09 15.85
N GLU A 33 1.69 -15.11 15.36
CA GLU A 33 0.29 -15.32 14.95
C GLU A 33 0.17 -16.19 13.70
N ASN A 34 1.22 -16.25 12.88
CA ASN A 34 1.24 -17.05 11.66
C ASN A 34 2.65 -17.55 11.34
N ALA A 35 3.04 -18.66 11.97
CA ALA A 35 4.33 -19.30 11.73
C ALA A 35 4.48 -19.87 10.30
N GLU A 36 3.39 -20.03 9.55
CA GLU A 36 3.47 -20.48 8.15
C GLU A 36 3.91 -19.36 7.20
N LEU A 37 3.77 -18.09 7.60
CA LEU A 37 4.24 -16.94 6.82
C LEU A 37 5.76 -16.78 6.96
N ASP A 38 6.49 -17.78 6.48
CA ASP A 38 7.96 -17.80 6.47
C ASP A 38 8.58 -16.73 5.55
N GLU A 39 9.91 -16.57 5.63
CA GLU A 39 10.67 -15.58 4.86
C GLU A 39 10.37 -15.62 3.36
N VAL A 40 10.19 -16.81 2.78
CA VAL A 40 9.89 -16.96 1.35
C VAL A 40 8.48 -16.45 1.03
N ARG A 41 7.49 -16.74 1.88
CA ARG A 41 6.13 -16.22 1.70
C ARG A 41 6.06 -14.73 1.96
N ILE A 42 6.83 -14.18 2.91
CA ILE A 42 6.95 -12.73 3.13
C ILE A 42 7.53 -12.06 1.89
N ALA A 43 8.62 -12.58 1.31
CA ALA A 43 9.21 -12.02 0.11
C ALA A 43 8.19 -11.95 -1.05
N ARG A 44 7.42 -13.02 -1.27
CA ARG A 44 6.34 -13.03 -2.28
C ARG A 44 5.21 -12.07 -1.97
N LEU A 45 4.89 -11.87 -0.69
CA LEU A 45 3.89 -10.89 -0.27
C LEU A 45 4.37 -9.48 -0.61
N VAL A 46 5.62 -9.16 -0.30
CA VAL A 46 6.23 -7.86 -0.62
C VAL A 46 6.28 -7.63 -2.13
N GLU A 47 6.67 -8.63 -2.92
CA GLU A 47 6.63 -8.54 -4.39
C GLU A 47 5.23 -8.22 -4.93
N ARG A 48 4.18 -8.84 -4.38
CA ARG A 48 2.79 -8.56 -4.75
C ARG A 48 2.37 -7.16 -4.35
N LEU A 49 2.73 -6.71 -3.15
CA LEU A 49 2.45 -5.36 -2.68
C LEU A 49 3.08 -4.32 -3.61
N GLU A 50 4.35 -4.50 -3.96
CA GLU A 50 5.06 -3.66 -4.92
C GLU A 50 4.39 -3.66 -6.30
N ALA A 51 4.00 -4.82 -6.82
CA ALA A 51 3.31 -4.91 -8.10
C ALA A 51 1.97 -4.15 -8.09
N HIS A 52 1.24 -4.16 -6.97
CA HIS A 52 0.02 -3.37 -6.86
C HIS A 52 0.28 -1.86 -6.80
N LEU A 53 1.30 -1.42 -6.06
CA LEU A 53 1.72 -0.02 -6.05
C LEU A 53 2.20 0.44 -7.44
N ASP A 54 2.94 -0.40 -8.16
CA ASP A 54 3.40 -0.12 -9.51
C ASP A 54 2.22 0.00 -10.50
N GLY A 55 1.18 -0.84 -10.36
CA GLY A 55 -0.06 -0.71 -11.12
C GLY A 55 -0.74 0.66 -10.94
N LEU A 56 -0.76 1.17 -9.71
CA LEU A 56 -1.28 2.51 -9.39
C LEU A 56 -0.40 3.61 -9.98
N ARG A 57 0.93 3.50 -9.88
CA ARG A 57 1.89 4.46 -10.48
C ARG A 57 1.75 4.53 -11.99
N VAL A 58 1.54 3.39 -12.66
CA VAL A 58 1.29 3.32 -14.12
C VAL A 58 -0.01 4.04 -14.50
N ALA A 59 -1.02 4.03 -13.62
CA ALA A 59 -2.27 4.77 -13.79
C ALA A 59 -2.15 6.28 -13.50
N ARG A 60 -0.99 6.77 -13.03
CA ARG A 60 -0.67 8.19 -12.83
C ARG A 60 -1.72 8.91 -11.98
N GLU A 61 -2.26 10.03 -12.45
CA GLU A 61 -3.26 10.85 -11.77
C GLU A 61 -4.51 10.05 -11.39
N ALA A 62 -4.94 9.09 -12.22
CA ALA A 62 -6.06 8.23 -11.89
C ALA A 62 -5.74 7.29 -10.73
N GLY A 63 -4.51 6.76 -10.65
CA GLY A 63 -4.05 5.95 -9.52
C GLY A 63 -4.06 6.74 -8.21
N LEU A 64 -3.52 7.96 -8.22
CA LEU A 64 -3.52 8.84 -7.06
C LEU A 64 -4.94 9.24 -6.62
N ARG A 65 -5.80 9.64 -7.58
CA ARG A 65 -7.21 9.98 -7.29
C ARG A 65 -7.95 8.79 -6.67
N ILE A 66 -7.82 7.60 -7.25
CA ILE A 66 -8.51 6.40 -6.76
C ILE A 66 -8.02 6.01 -5.37
N ALA A 67 -6.71 6.10 -5.11
CA ALA A 67 -6.16 5.87 -3.76
C ALA A 67 -6.70 6.88 -2.74
N LYS A 68 -6.81 8.16 -3.14
CA LYS A 68 -7.44 9.18 -2.28
C LYS A 68 -8.91 8.87 -2.01
N GLU A 69 -9.68 8.49 -3.02
CA GLU A 69 -11.09 8.10 -2.84
C GLU A 69 -11.24 6.90 -1.90
N ARG A 70 -10.32 5.92 -1.96
CA ARG A 70 -10.32 4.80 -1.02
C ARG A 70 -10.03 5.26 0.41
N TYR A 71 -9.05 6.15 0.61
CA TYR A 71 -8.77 6.70 1.94
C TYR A 71 -9.91 7.57 2.48
N ASP A 72 -10.56 8.37 1.63
CA ASP A 72 -11.72 9.17 2.02
C ASP A 72 -12.91 8.28 2.44
N GLU A 73 -13.09 7.12 1.79
CA GLU A 73 -14.17 6.15 2.10
C GLU A 73 -13.82 5.26 3.31
N PHE A 74 -12.57 4.83 3.41
CA PHE A 74 -12.03 3.93 4.43
C PHE A 74 -10.73 4.52 5.00
N PRO A 75 -10.80 5.40 6.02
CA PRO A 75 -9.63 6.08 6.56
C PRO A 75 -8.85 5.19 7.54
N GLU A 76 -8.39 4.03 7.07
CA GLU A 76 -7.52 3.12 7.80
C GLU A 76 -6.04 3.28 7.40
N GLN A 77 -5.17 2.63 8.17
CA GLN A 77 -3.72 2.79 8.00
C GLN A 77 -3.21 2.25 6.66
N GLY A 78 -3.85 1.20 6.11
CA GLY A 78 -3.48 0.63 4.81
C GLY A 78 -3.74 1.59 3.65
N GLU A 79 -4.91 2.22 3.62
CA GLU A 79 -5.30 3.19 2.60
C GLU A 79 -4.42 4.44 2.68
N LEU A 80 -4.15 4.92 3.90
CA LEU A 80 -3.24 6.04 4.11
C LEU A 80 -1.83 5.70 3.63
N PHE A 81 -1.33 4.51 3.94
CA PHE A 81 -0.02 4.04 3.49
C PHE A 81 0.07 4.08 1.96
N VAL A 82 -0.91 3.52 1.24
CA VAL A 82 -0.96 3.53 -0.23
C VAL A 82 -0.97 4.98 -0.76
N LEU A 83 -1.83 5.84 -0.20
CA LEU A 83 -1.91 7.24 -0.62
C LEU A 83 -0.57 7.97 -0.49
N ARG A 84 0.18 7.72 0.60
CA ARG A 84 1.50 8.33 0.81
C ARG A 84 2.57 7.76 -0.11
N MET A 85 2.56 6.46 -0.35
CA MET A 85 3.48 5.82 -1.31
C MET A 85 3.30 6.33 -2.74
N LEU A 86 2.11 6.84 -3.09
CA LEU A 86 1.83 7.46 -4.39
C LEU A 86 2.07 8.97 -4.43
N SER A 87 2.04 9.64 -3.28
CA SER A 87 2.22 11.10 -3.18
C SER A 87 3.68 11.52 -3.01
N ALA A 88 4.56 10.60 -2.58
CA ALA A 88 5.98 10.86 -2.48
C ALA A 88 6.61 11.00 -3.88
N ALA A 89 7.54 11.95 -4.04
CA ALA A 89 8.24 12.15 -5.30
C ALA A 89 9.10 10.92 -5.68
N GLU A 90 9.78 10.36 -4.68
CA GLU A 90 10.63 9.17 -4.81
C GLU A 90 10.31 8.23 -3.65
N PRO A 91 9.23 7.43 -3.74
CA PRO A 91 8.92 6.46 -2.71
C PRO A 91 9.99 5.36 -2.69
N PRO A 92 10.55 5.00 -1.52
CA PRO A 92 11.46 3.87 -1.41
C PRO A 92 10.73 2.55 -1.75
N ARG A 93 11.49 1.48 -1.97
CA ARG A 93 10.91 0.13 -2.01
C ARG A 93 10.42 -0.25 -0.61
N ILE A 94 9.48 -1.19 -0.53
CA ILE A 94 8.93 -1.68 0.73
C ILE A 94 10.03 -2.17 1.68
N LEU A 95 11.03 -2.87 1.15
CA LEU A 95 12.14 -3.40 1.95
C LEU A 95 13.12 -2.33 2.45
N ASP A 96 13.09 -1.14 1.85
CA ASP A 96 13.95 -0.01 2.21
C ASP A 96 13.23 0.99 3.15
N LEU A 97 12.00 0.68 3.58
CA LEU A 97 11.24 1.52 4.48
C LEU A 97 11.82 1.51 5.90
N ASP A 98 11.93 2.70 6.48
CA ASP A 98 12.03 2.86 7.93
C ASP A 98 10.65 2.65 8.56
N LEU A 99 10.36 1.40 8.95
CA LEU A 99 9.03 0.99 9.41
C LEU A 99 8.57 1.74 10.67
N ASP A 100 9.49 2.12 11.55
CA ASP A 100 9.15 2.88 12.75
C ASP A 100 8.70 4.30 12.39
N LYS A 101 9.38 4.95 11.44
CA LYS A 101 8.91 6.24 10.90
C LYS A 101 7.59 6.10 10.18
N VAL A 102 7.39 5.04 9.38
CA VAL A 102 6.13 4.80 8.68
C VAL A 102 4.99 4.63 9.68
N ARG A 103 5.13 3.75 10.67
CA ARG A 103 4.10 3.53 11.71
C ARG A 103 3.82 4.79 12.50
N THR A 104 4.86 5.52 12.90
CA THR A 104 4.70 6.81 13.61
C THR A 104 3.89 7.78 12.77
N TYR A 105 4.20 7.90 11.48
CA TYR A 105 3.45 8.75 10.57
C TYR A 105 1.98 8.31 10.48
N LEU A 106 1.73 7.02 10.22
CA LEU A 106 0.37 6.47 10.04
C LEU A 106 -0.50 6.65 11.30
N LEU A 107 0.07 6.50 12.50
CA LEU A 107 -0.63 6.70 13.77
C LEU A 107 -0.89 8.18 14.09
N SER A 108 -0.02 9.07 13.63
CA SER A 108 -0.12 10.52 13.89
C SER A 108 -1.00 11.27 12.89
N ALA A 109 -1.33 10.64 11.76
CA ALA A 109 -2.06 11.31 10.70
C ALA A 109 -3.51 11.60 11.11
N PRO A 110 -4.00 12.84 10.92
CA PRO A 110 -5.41 13.14 11.14
C PRO A 110 -6.26 12.33 10.15
N ARG A 111 -7.33 11.71 10.67
CA ARG A 111 -8.35 11.10 9.81
C ARG A 111 -9.17 12.22 9.14
N PRO A 112 -9.48 12.09 7.84
CA PRO A 112 -10.26 13.08 7.09
C PRO A 112 -11.67 13.28 7.63
#